data_AF-A0A135VWF8-F1
#
_entry.id   AF-A0A135VWF8-F1
#
_cell.length_a   1.000
_cell.length_b   1.000
_cell.length_c   1.000
_cell.angle_alpha   90.00
_cell.angle_beta   90.00
_cell.angle_gamma   90.00
#
_symmetry.space_group_name_H-M   'P 1'
#
loop_
_entity.id
_entity.type
_entity.pdbx_description
1 polymer ?
#
loop_
_entity_poly.entity_id
_entity_poly.type
_entity_poly.pdbx_seq_one_letter_code
_entity_poly.pdbx_strand_id
1 'polypeptide(L)'
;MSTKQSILGVWLIERGSGRNLVAKCYSDAVKLDMDLIAPFLSATHTFIDKASNETLKTVDTETNRYVWEANDHLLFVMVVSKAARLGHMRFMLEYALNEFMKKEVPPDSDVATLLKNWHGAPGTFKNFGRFVDELVTQYEATDESLVAGKSMDCLEVYSHLFRGIMKVKGGKKKKETIVKRMKGFTEPLLDRYPFLLKVPIDIAGIEVLDIDVNTVAYQHLRDSLEELLRLLGKAVREIVTPKAYKDMLFDYVMPYVKHDIQRLQTYAILDDVVRYLF
;
A
#
# COMPACT_ATOMS: atom_id res chain seq x y z
N MET A 1 -4.08 -1.76 14.71
CA MET A 1 -3.67 -2.75 13.69
C MET A 1 -4.60 -2.60 12.52
N SER A 2 -4.06 -2.27 11.34
CA SER A 2 -4.84 -2.15 10.11
C SER A 2 -5.50 -3.49 9.80
N THR A 3 -6.80 -3.50 9.56
CA THR A 3 -7.59 -4.68 9.16
C THR A 3 -7.44 -5.03 7.68
N LYS A 4 -6.61 -4.29 6.92
CA LYS A 4 -6.37 -4.56 5.50
C LYS A 4 -5.16 -5.46 5.33
N GLN A 5 -5.40 -6.77 5.27
CA GLN A 5 -4.41 -7.74 4.79
C GLN A 5 -4.44 -7.80 3.26
N SER A 6 -3.27 -7.80 2.63
CA SER A 6 -3.16 -8.02 1.19
C SER A 6 -3.29 -9.50 0.84
N ILE A 7 -2.80 -10.39 1.70
CA ILE A 7 -2.88 -11.84 1.55
C ILE A 7 -3.98 -12.37 2.46
N LEU A 8 -5.01 -12.95 1.85
CA LEU A 8 -6.22 -13.39 2.54
C LEU A 8 -6.16 -14.88 2.92
N GLY A 9 -5.49 -15.68 2.09
CA GLY A 9 -5.26 -17.09 2.34
C GLY A 9 -4.29 -17.73 1.36
N VAL A 10 -3.75 -18.88 1.74
CA VAL A 10 -2.67 -19.59 1.04
C VAL A 10 -2.90 -21.11 1.13
N TRP A 11 -2.78 -21.81 0.00
CA TRP A 11 -2.99 -23.26 -0.13
C TRP A 11 -1.92 -23.94 -0.96
N LEU A 12 -1.21 -24.91 -0.40
CA LEU A 12 -0.38 -25.85 -1.14
C LEU A 12 -1.14 -27.16 -1.33
N ILE A 13 -1.39 -27.53 -2.58
CA ILE A 13 -2.30 -28.59 -2.98
C ILE A 13 -1.55 -29.64 -3.81
N GLU A 14 -1.77 -30.92 -3.52
CA GLU A 14 -1.36 -32.02 -4.40
C GLU A 14 -2.27 -32.06 -5.62
N ARG A 15 -1.71 -31.91 -6.83
CA ARG A 15 -2.49 -31.86 -8.08
C ARG A 15 -3.23 -33.16 -8.39
N GLY A 16 -2.62 -34.31 -8.08
CA GLY A 16 -3.18 -35.63 -8.40
C GLY A 16 -4.42 -35.99 -7.58
N SER A 17 -4.42 -35.63 -6.29
CA SER A 17 -5.48 -36.02 -5.35
C SER A 17 -6.38 -34.85 -4.94
N GLY A 18 -5.94 -33.60 -5.15
CA GLY A 18 -6.59 -32.40 -4.62
C GLY A 18 -6.41 -32.20 -3.11
N ARG A 19 -5.56 -32.98 -2.44
CA ARG A 19 -5.33 -32.86 -0.99
C ARG A 19 -4.55 -31.59 -0.65
N ASN A 20 -4.94 -30.94 0.44
CA ASN A 20 -4.19 -29.84 1.04
C ASN A 20 -2.98 -30.38 1.82
N LEU A 21 -1.79 -29.92 1.47
CA LEU A 21 -0.57 -30.13 2.25
C LEU A 21 -0.44 -29.04 3.31
N VAL A 22 -0.75 -27.80 2.91
CA VAL A 22 -0.81 -26.62 3.78
C VAL A 22 -2.01 -25.78 3.38
N ALA A 23 -2.80 -25.37 4.36
CA ALA A 23 -3.89 -24.42 4.19
C ALA A 23 -3.84 -23.39 5.31
N LYS A 24 -3.77 -22.11 4.95
CA LYS A 24 -3.69 -20.98 5.88
C LYS A 24 -4.68 -19.92 5.45
N CYS A 25 -5.48 -19.45 6.40
CA CYS A 25 -6.44 -18.39 6.18
C CYS A 25 -6.16 -17.27 7.18
N TYR A 26 -5.93 -16.08 6.65
CA TYR A 26 -5.54 -14.90 7.42
C TYR A 26 -6.72 -13.95 7.60
N SER A 27 -7.71 -14.02 6.70
CA SER A 27 -8.88 -13.14 6.67
C SER A 27 -10.20 -13.91 6.68
N ASP A 28 -11.16 -13.46 7.49
CA ASP A 28 -12.51 -14.01 7.52
C ASP A 28 -13.25 -13.86 6.16
N ALA A 29 -12.80 -12.95 5.28
CA ALA A 29 -13.37 -12.75 3.95
C ALA A 29 -13.21 -13.96 3.01
N VAL A 30 -12.28 -14.87 3.33
CA VAL A 30 -12.01 -16.10 2.57
C VAL A 30 -12.16 -17.31 3.49
N LYS A 31 -12.96 -17.19 4.55
CA LYS A 31 -13.33 -18.30 5.43
C LYS A 31 -14.34 -19.22 4.73
N LEU A 32 -13.86 -19.85 3.68
CA LEU A 32 -14.48 -20.99 3.03
C LEU A 32 -14.12 -22.25 3.79
N ASP A 33 -14.95 -23.29 3.66
CA ASP A 33 -14.58 -24.62 4.10
C ASP A 33 -13.28 -25.04 3.40
N MET A 34 -12.23 -25.29 4.18
CA MET A 34 -10.88 -25.58 3.68
C MET A 34 -10.84 -26.83 2.80
N ASP A 35 -11.81 -27.73 3.00
CA ASP A 35 -11.95 -28.97 2.26
C ASP A 35 -12.65 -28.76 0.89
N LEU A 36 -13.40 -27.67 0.72
CA LEU A 36 -14.07 -27.33 -0.54
C LEU A 36 -13.20 -26.49 -1.48
N ILE A 37 -12.34 -25.63 -0.92
CA ILE A 37 -11.58 -24.67 -1.71
C ILE A 37 -10.47 -25.34 -2.52
N ALA A 38 -9.81 -26.37 -1.98
CA ALA A 38 -8.73 -27.06 -2.70
C ALA A 38 -9.21 -27.81 -3.95
N PRO A 39 -10.28 -28.64 -3.87
CA PRO A 39 -10.86 -29.26 -5.06
C PRO A 39 -11.34 -28.23 -6.08
N PHE A 40 -11.94 -27.12 -5.64
CA PHE A 40 -12.35 -26.02 -6.52
C PHE A 40 -11.15 -25.41 -7.24
N LEU A 41 -10.11 -25.02 -6.50
CA LEU A 41 -8.90 -24.41 -7.06
C LEU A 41 -8.16 -25.34 -8.02
N SER A 42 -8.06 -26.63 -7.68
CA SER A 42 -7.46 -27.65 -8.54
C SER A 42 -8.26 -27.84 -9.84
N ALA A 43 -9.60 -27.89 -9.74
CA ALA A 43 -10.48 -28.00 -10.90
C ALA A 43 -10.43 -26.75 -11.79
N THR A 44 -10.44 -25.55 -11.20
CA THR A 44 -10.30 -24.27 -11.92
C THR A 44 -8.96 -24.19 -12.64
N HIS A 45 -7.86 -24.57 -11.99
CA HIS A 45 -6.55 -24.63 -12.62
C HIS A 45 -6.53 -25.59 -13.80
N THR A 46 -7.05 -26.81 -13.61
CA THR A 46 -7.10 -27.83 -14.67
C THR A 46 -7.95 -27.38 -15.86
N PHE A 47 -9.05 -26.68 -15.60
CA PHE A 47 -9.87 -26.08 -16.65
C PHE A 47 -9.09 -25.01 -17.42
N ILE A 48 -8.43 -24.09 -16.71
CA ILE A 48 -7.65 -23.00 -17.30
C ILE A 48 -6.50 -23.56 -18.15
N ASP A 49 -5.71 -24.50 -17.63
CA ASP A 49 -4.62 -25.15 -18.36
C ASP A 49 -5.08 -25.79 -19.67
N LYS A 50 -6.29 -26.35 -19.69
CA LYS A 50 -6.85 -27.03 -20.87
C LYS A 50 -7.57 -26.09 -21.83
N ALA A 51 -8.12 -24.99 -21.33
CA ALA A 51 -8.91 -24.03 -22.11
C ALA A 51 -8.07 -22.88 -22.68
N SER A 52 -6.92 -22.57 -22.07
CA SER A 52 -6.05 -21.47 -22.43
C SER A 52 -4.74 -21.98 -23.05
N ASN A 53 -4.42 -21.54 -24.27
CA ASN A 53 -3.08 -21.72 -24.85
C ASN A 53 -2.02 -20.79 -24.21
N GLU A 54 -2.42 -19.96 -23.24
CA GLU A 54 -1.53 -19.11 -22.43
C GLU A 54 -1.43 -19.62 -21.00
N THR A 55 -0.24 -19.49 -20.40
CA THR A 55 0.00 -19.72 -18.96
C THR A 55 -0.67 -18.63 -18.13
N LEU A 56 -2.01 -18.69 -18.03
CA LEU A 56 -2.76 -17.91 -17.04
C LEU A 56 -2.28 -18.32 -15.65
N LYS A 57 -1.67 -17.38 -14.93
CA LYS A 57 -1.20 -17.57 -13.53
C LYS A 57 -2.05 -16.81 -12.51
N THR A 58 -3.11 -16.16 -12.98
CA THR A 58 -3.94 -15.26 -12.18
C THR A 58 -5.39 -15.27 -12.66
N VAL A 59 -6.35 -15.31 -11.73
CA VAL A 59 -7.78 -15.12 -11.99
C VAL A 59 -8.30 -14.01 -11.11
N ASP A 60 -9.00 -13.08 -11.73
CA ASP A 60 -9.67 -11.98 -11.06
C ASP A 60 -11.14 -12.33 -10.82
N THR A 61 -11.59 -12.28 -9.57
CA THR A 61 -13.03 -12.29 -9.23
C THR A 61 -13.51 -10.87 -8.99
N GLU A 62 -14.78 -10.68 -8.60
CA GLU A 62 -15.30 -9.35 -8.27
C GLU A 62 -14.54 -8.72 -7.10
N THR A 63 -14.27 -9.50 -6.05
CA THR A 63 -13.74 -9.00 -4.78
C THR A 63 -12.25 -9.29 -4.57
N ASN A 64 -11.75 -10.39 -5.12
CA ASN A 64 -10.42 -10.92 -4.81
C ASN A 64 -9.67 -11.27 -6.10
N ARG A 65 -8.40 -11.62 -5.93
CA ARG A 65 -7.55 -12.15 -6.98
C ARG A 65 -6.91 -13.44 -6.51
N TYR A 66 -6.94 -14.44 -7.37
CA TYR A 66 -6.26 -15.71 -7.18
C TYR A 66 -4.97 -15.67 -7.97
N VAL A 67 -3.86 -15.99 -7.31
CA VAL A 67 -2.52 -16.08 -7.91
C VAL A 67 -2.01 -17.47 -7.62
N TRP A 68 -1.39 -18.14 -8.60
CA TRP A 68 -0.83 -19.45 -8.37
C TRP A 68 0.50 -19.67 -9.07
N GLU A 69 1.27 -20.60 -8.52
CA GLU A 69 2.43 -21.23 -9.14
C GLU A 69 2.27 -22.74 -9.04
N ALA A 70 2.66 -23.47 -10.08
CA ALA A 70 2.44 -24.91 -10.14
C ALA A 70 3.66 -25.63 -10.74
N ASN A 71 3.88 -26.86 -10.29
CA ASN A 71 4.74 -27.82 -10.96
C ASN A 71 3.93 -29.08 -11.31
N ASP A 72 4.59 -30.18 -11.70
CA ASP A 72 3.93 -31.40 -12.13
C ASP A 72 3.06 -32.06 -11.04
N HIS A 73 3.35 -31.79 -9.76
CA HIS A 73 2.73 -32.48 -8.63
C HIS A 73 2.03 -31.56 -7.64
N LEU A 74 2.42 -30.28 -7.59
CA LEU A 74 1.98 -29.31 -6.61
C LEU A 74 1.37 -28.09 -7.29
N LEU A 75 0.31 -27.58 -6.69
CA LEU A 75 -0.33 -26.32 -7.02
C LEU A 75 -0.30 -25.44 -5.77
N PHE A 76 0.40 -24.32 -5.85
CA PHE A 76 0.46 -23.35 -4.78
C PHE A 76 -0.41 -22.14 -5.13
N VAL A 77 -1.49 -21.92 -4.38
CA VAL A 77 -2.43 -20.83 -4.60
C VAL A 77 -2.39 -19.83 -3.45
N MET A 78 -2.47 -18.55 -3.80
CA MET A 78 -2.66 -17.45 -2.88
C MET A 78 -3.90 -16.66 -3.30
N VAL A 79 -4.77 -16.37 -2.33
CA VAL A 79 -5.90 -15.46 -2.51
C VAL A 79 -5.51 -14.12 -1.91
N VAL A 80 -5.57 -13.08 -2.74
CA VAL A 80 -5.09 -11.74 -2.41
C VAL A 80 -6.16 -10.69 -2.69
N SER A 81 -6.04 -9.56 -2.01
CA SER A 81 -6.85 -8.38 -2.30
C SER A 81 -6.52 -7.81 -3.68
N LYS A 82 -7.46 -7.09 -4.29
CA LYS A 82 -7.25 -6.42 -5.59
C LYS A 82 -6.10 -5.40 -5.59
N ALA A 83 -5.75 -4.87 -4.41
CA ALA A 83 -4.68 -3.91 -4.25
C ALA A 83 -3.28 -4.55 -4.17
N ALA A 84 -3.20 -5.88 -4.02
CA ALA A 84 -1.93 -6.58 -3.87
C ALA A 84 -1.07 -6.52 -5.14
N ARG A 85 0.26 -6.38 -4.94
CA ARG A 85 1.23 -6.28 -6.03
C ARG A 85 1.52 -7.67 -6.61
N LEU A 86 0.98 -7.94 -7.79
CA LEU A 86 1.05 -9.26 -8.41
C LEU A 86 2.46 -9.82 -8.61
N GLY A 87 3.42 -8.97 -9.00
CA GLY A 87 4.82 -9.39 -9.17
C GLY A 87 5.41 -9.98 -7.88
N HIS A 88 5.15 -9.34 -6.73
CA HIS A 88 5.59 -9.85 -5.43
C HIS A 88 4.87 -11.14 -5.05
N MET A 89 3.56 -11.24 -5.28
CA MET A 89 2.79 -12.45 -4.97
C MET A 89 3.32 -13.67 -5.73
N ARG A 90 3.63 -13.49 -7.02
CA ARG A 90 4.23 -14.55 -7.85
C ARG A 90 5.61 -14.94 -7.35
N PHE A 91 6.46 -13.96 -7.07
CA PHE A 91 7.79 -14.21 -6.50
C PHE A 91 7.71 -14.96 -5.17
N MET A 92 6.79 -14.59 -4.29
CA MET A 92 6.59 -15.27 -3.00
C MET A 92 6.15 -16.73 -3.19
N LEU A 93 5.21 -16.99 -4.10
CA LEU A 93 4.76 -18.35 -4.42
C LEU A 93 5.88 -19.20 -5.00
N GLU A 94 6.65 -18.66 -5.95
CA GLU A 94 7.81 -19.33 -6.55
C GLU A 94 8.89 -19.62 -5.51
N TYR A 95 9.25 -18.62 -4.70
CA TYR A 95 10.23 -18.77 -3.63
C TYR A 95 9.80 -19.83 -2.61
N ALA A 96 8.55 -19.78 -2.17
CA ALA A 96 8.04 -20.71 -1.19
C ALA A 96 7.92 -22.13 -1.77
N LEU A 97 7.54 -22.29 -3.04
CA LEU A 97 7.54 -23.59 -3.70
C LEU A 97 8.96 -24.16 -3.81
N ASN A 98 9.95 -23.33 -4.18
CA ASN A 98 11.35 -23.75 -4.21
C ASN A 98 11.88 -24.16 -2.83
N GLU A 99 11.51 -23.43 -1.78
CA GLU A 99 11.87 -23.79 -0.41
C GLU A 99 11.18 -25.09 0.06
N PHE A 100 9.94 -25.36 -0.36
CA PHE A 100 9.29 -26.64 -0.13
C PHE A 100 10.09 -27.78 -0.77
N MET A 101 10.43 -27.64 -2.05
CA MET A 101 11.23 -28.62 -2.80
C MET A 101 12.60 -28.87 -2.17
N LYS A 102 13.20 -27.84 -1.55
CA LYS A 102 14.52 -27.93 -0.94
C LYS A 102 14.52 -28.54 0.45
N LYS A 103 13.48 -28.27 1.26
CA LYS A 103 13.47 -28.60 2.70
C LYS A 103 12.57 -29.78 3.06
N GLU A 104 11.49 -29.99 2.32
CA GLU A 104 10.48 -31.00 2.64
C GLU A 104 10.60 -32.25 1.75
N VAL A 105 11.24 -32.12 0.57
CA VAL A 105 11.53 -33.28 -0.31
C VAL A 105 12.91 -33.85 0.04
N PRO A 106 13.01 -35.13 0.43
CA PRO A 106 14.29 -35.77 0.72
C PRO A 106 15.23 -35.75 -0.50
N PRO A 107 16.56 -35.61 -0.31
CA PRO A 107 17.52 -35.53 -1.42
C PRO A 107 17.50 -36.74 -2.37
N ASP A 108 17.19 -37.93 -1.84
CA ASP A 108 17.15 -39.19 -2.58
C ASP A 108 15.72 -39.58 -3.02
N SER A 109 14.79 -38.62 -3.03
CA SER A 109 13.39 -38.84 -3.36
C SER A 109 12.84 -37.73 -4.26
N ASP A 110 11.68 -37.97 -4.84
CA ASP A 110 10.92 -36.96 -5.58
C ASP A 110 9.59 -36.69 -4.90
N VAL A 111 8.92 -35.62 -5.33
CA VAL A 111 7.61 -35.23 -4.78
C VAL A 111 6.58 -36.34 -4.96
N ALA A 112 6.58 -37.03 -6.11
CA ALA A 112 5.63 -38.10 -6.38
C ALA A 112 5.76 -39.25 -5.35
N THR A 113 6.98 -39.66 -5.04
CA THR A 113 7.29 -40.71 -4.07
C THR A 113 6.95 -40.28 -2.65
N LEU A 114 7.30 -39.04 -2.29
CA LEU A 114 6.95 -38.44 -0.99
C LEU A 114 5.42 -38.48 -0.78
N LEU A 115 4.65 -37.98 -1.76
CA LEU A 115 3.20 -37.88 -1.66
C LEU A 115 2.51 -39.26 -1.68
N LYS A 116 3.04 -40.22 -2.46
CA LYS A 116 2.53 -41.60 -2.47
C LYS A 116 2.68 -42.30 -1.12
N ASN A 117 3.78 -42.03 -0.42
CA ASN A 117 4.07 -42.58 0.90
C ASN A 117 3.41 -41.79 2.04
N TRP A 118 2.86 -40.60 1.74
CA TRP A 118 2.20 -39.75 2.71
C TRP A 118 0.72 -40.12 2.85
N HIS A 119 0.34 -40.57 4.05
CA HIS A 119 -1.02 -40.97 4.37
C HIS A 119 -1.86 -39.86 5.03
N GLY A 120 -1.53 -38.58 4.78
CA GLY A 120 -2.31 -37.44 5.26
C GLY A 120 -2.05 -37.05 6.72
N ALA A 121 -0.88 -37.39 7.28
CA ALA A 121 -0.57 -37.03 8.66
C ALA A 121 -0.54 -35.49 8.84
N PRO A 122 -1.41 -34.89 9.68
CA PRO A 122 -1.62 -33.43 9.72
C PRO A 122 -0.40 -32.60 10.11
N GLY A 123 0.58 -33.21 10.79
CA GLY A 123 1.78 -32.54 11.26
C GLY A 123 2.94 -32.51 10.27
N THR A 124 2.86 -33.24 9.16
CA THR A 124 4.00 -33.52 8.27
C THR A 124 4.64 -32.24 7.75
N PHE A 125 3.84 -31.31 7.26
CA PHE A 125 4.30 -30.05 6.66
C PHE A 125 4.15 -28.84 7.60
N LYS A 126 4.09 -29.07 8.92
CA LYS A 126 3.86 -28.00 9.89
C LYS A 126 4.96 -26.94 9.87
N ASN A 127 6.21 -27.34 9.65
CA ASN A 127 7.35 -26.42 9.58
C ASN A 127 7.27 -25.53 8.34
N PHE A 128 7.00 -26.12 7.18
CA PHE A 128 6.70 -25.34 5.97
C PHE A 128 5.51 -24.39 6.18
N GLY A 129 4.44 -24.85 6.82
CA GLY A 129 3.31 -23.99 7.16
C GLY A 129 3.67 -22.77 8.03
N ARG A 130 4.62 -22.91 8.97
CA ARG A 130 5.15 -21.77 9.76
C ARG A 130 5.99 -20.83 8.92
N PHE A 131 6.84 -21.37 8.04
CA PHE A 131 7.62 -20.59 7.10
C PHE A 131 6.73 -19.73 6.19
N VAL A 132 5.60 -20.28 5.72
CA VAL A 132 4.59 -19.52 4.97
C VAL A 132 3.96 -18.40 5.81
N ASP A 133 3.61 -18.67 7.08
CA ASP A 133 3.09 -17.62 7.98
C ASP A 133 4.11 -16.48 8.17
N GLU A 134 5.40 -16.81 8.33
CA GLU A 134 6.49 -15.85 8.46
C GLU A 134 6.65 -15.00 7.20
N LEU A 135 6.64 -15.62 6.02
CA LEU A 135 6.70 -14.92 4.73
C LEU A 135 5.56 -13.93 4.55
N VAL A 136 4.33 -14.35 4.86
CA VAL A 136 3.14 -13.49 4.77
C VAL A 136 3.28 -12.32 5.75
N THR A 137 3.67 -12.59 6.99
CA THR A 137 3.85 -11.56 8.02
C THR A 137 4.90 -10.53 7.62
N GLN A 138 6.03 -10.97 7.05
CA GLN A 138 7.08 -10.08 6.56
C GLN A 138 6.59 -9.20 5.41
N TYR A 139 5.81 -9.76 4.48
CA TYR A 139 5.25 -8.99 3.38
C TYR A 139 4.32 -7.89 3.87
N GLU A 140 3.34 -8.23 4.72
CA GLU A 140 2.36 -7.27 5.23
C GLU A 140 3.05 -6.15 6.03
N ALA A 141 4.01 -6.51 6.89
CA ALA A 141 4.79 -5.52 7.65
C ALA A 141 5.62 -4.58 6.74
N THR A 142 6.18 -5.12 5.65
CA THR A 142 6.96 -4.33 4.70
C THR A 142 6.08 -3.39 3.89
N ASP A 143 4.91 -3.83 3.43
CA ASP A 143 4.00 -2.98 2.67
C ASP A 143 3.42 -1.85 3.53
N GLU A 144 3.03 -2.14 4.78
CA GLU A 144 2.64 -1.11 5.76
C GLU A 144 3.76 -0.08 5.97
N SER A 145 5.00 -0.54 6.16
CA SER A 145 6.16 0.32 6.35
C SER A 145 6.45 1.20 5.11
N LEU A 146 6.29 0.65 3.90
CA LEU A 146 6.46 1.40 2.66
C LEU A 146 5.39 2.49 2.51
N VAL A 147 4.13 2.19 2.85
CA VAL A 147 3.05 3.19 2.79
C VAL A 147 3.28 4.29 3.84
N ALA A 148 3.66 3.93 5.06
CA ALA A 148 4.00 4.91 6.10
C ALA A 148 5.17 5.80 5.67
N GLY A 149 6.22 5.23 5.05
CA GLY A 149 7.34 5.98 4.49
C GLY A 149 6.92 6.99 3.42
N LYS A 150 6.08 6.57 2.46
CA LYS A 150 5.50 7.46 1.43
C LYS A 150 4.67 8.58 2.05
N SER A 151 3.85 8.26 3.05
CA SER A 151 3.03 9.25 3.76
C SER A 151 3.90 10.29 4.47
N MET A 152 4.95 9.85 5.17
CA MET A 152 5.90 10.74 5.85
C MET A 152 6.65 11.64 4.88
N ASP A 153 7.12 11.10 3.76
CA ASP A 153 7.76 11.88 2.70
C ASP A 153 6.83 12.99 2.18
N CYS A 154 5.56 12.65 1.92
CA CYS A 154 4.56 13.64 1.51
C CYS A 154 4.36 14.73 2.58
N LEU A 155 4.24 14.35 3.85
CA LEU A 155 4.10 15.30 4.95
C LEU A 155 5.28 16.28 5.04
N GLU A 156 6.51 15.76 4.89
CA GLU A 156 7.72 16.59 4.92
C GLU A 156 7.73 17.60 3.77
N VAL A 157 7.49 17.14 2.55
CA VAL A 157 7.46 18.01 1.36
C VAL A 157 6.42 19.12 1.53
N TYR A 158 5.20 18.76 1.94
CA TYR A 158 4.13 19.74 2.16
C TYR A 158 4.44 20.70 3.33
N SER A 159 5.02 20.22 4.43
CA SER A 159 5.46 21.08 5.54
C SER A 159 6.46 22.15 5.07
N HIS A 160 7.43 21.77 4.24
CA HIS A 160 8.36 22.72 3.64
C HIS A 160 7.68 23.74 2.73
N LEU A 161 6.73 23.31 1.89
CA LEU A 161 5.94 24.22 1.05
C LEU A 161 5.12 25.21 1.90
N PHE A 162 4.42 24.74 2.93
CA PHE A 162 3.61 25.59 3.81
C PHE A 162 4.48 26.63 4.54
N ARG A 163 5.61 26.19 5.10
CA ARG A 163 6.58 27.08 5.76
C ARG A 163 7.18 28.08 4.78
N GLY A 164 7.52 27.64 3.57
CA GLY A 164 7.99 28.52 2.49
C GLY A 164 6.97 29.60 2.14
N ILE A 165 5.70 29.22 2.01
CA ILE A 165 4.61 30.16 1.73
C ILE A 165 4.41 31.16 2.87
N MET A 166 4.49 30.71 4.11
CA MET A 166 4.35 31.57 5.29
C MET A 166 5.56 32.48 5.56
N LYS A 167 6.65 32.39 4.78
CA LYS A 167 7.74 33.38 4.76
C LYS A 167 7.41 34.66 3.98
N VAL A 168 6.18 34.79 3.48
CA VAL A 168 5.71 36.01 2.82
C VAL A 168 5.96 37.28 3.65
N LYS A 169 6.46 38.33 2.98
CA LYS A 169 6.76 39.62 3.60
C LYS A 169 5.44 40.34 3.92
N GLY A 170 5.26 40.75 5.19
CA GLY A 170 4.01 41.40 5.58
C GLY A 170 3.84 41.85 7.03
N GLY A 171 4.83 41.62 7.90
CA GLY A 171 4.68 41.85 9.33
C GLY A 171 3.71 40.88 10.00
N LYS A 172 3.70 40.86 11.34
CA LYS A 172 2.92 39.89 12.15
C LYS A 172 1.41 39.94 11.84
N LYS A 173 0.85 41.15 11.74
CA LYS A 173 -0.59 41.37 11.52
C LYS A 173 -1.11 40.74 10.22
N LYS A 174 -0.36 40.82 9.12
CA LYS A 174 -0.79 40.18 7.86
C LYS A 174 -0.76 38.66 7.95
N LYS A 175 0.25 38.10 8.63
CA LYS A 175 0.34 36.65 8.86
C LYS A 175 -0.81 36.16 9.73
N GLU A 176 -1.16 36.88 10.78
CA GLU A 176 -2.35 36.57 11.61
C GLU A 176 -3.65 36.60 10.79
N THR A 177 -3.80 37.56 9.87
CA THR A 177 -4.94 37.58 8.93
C THR A 177 -4.96 36.36 8.01
N ILE A 178 -3.80 35.95 7.49
CA ILE A 178 -3.67 34.73 6.65
C ILE A 178 -4.10 33.51 7.47
N VAL A 179 -3.61 33.36 8.70
CA VAL A 179 -3.99 32.27 9.61
C VAL A 179 -5.49 32.24 9.87
N LYS A 180 -6.10 33.40 10.17
CA LYS A 180 -7.55 33.48 10.39
C LYS A 180 -8.33 33.07 9.14
N ARG A 181 -7.88 33.50 7.96
CA ARG A 181 -8.50 33.14 6.68
C ARG A 181 -8.38 31.65 6.40
N MET A 182 -7.20 31.08 6.65
CA MET A 182 -6.95 29.65 6.50
C MET A 182 -7.83 28.80 7.39
N LYS A 183 -7.96 29.14 8.68
CA LYS A 183 -8.86 28.42 9.59
C LYS A 183 -10.30 28.38 9.08
N GLY A 184 -10.80 29.50 8.55
CA GLY A 184 -12.14 29.55 7.94
C GLY A 184 -12.26 28.75 6.62
N PHE A 185 -11.18 28.65 5.83
CA PHE A 185 -11.18 27.80 4.63
C PHE A 185 -11.03 26.31 4.94
N THR A 186 -10.37 25.96 6.03
CA THR A 186 -10.18 24.57 6.46
C THR A 186 -11.43 24.01 7.14
N GLU A 187 -12.28 24.85 7.73
CA GLU A 187 -13.48 24.42 8.47
C GLU A 187 -14.39 23.46 7.67
N PRO A 188 -14.76 23.72 6.40
CA PRO A 188 -15.55 22.77 5.60
C PRO A 188 -14.82 21.46 5.26
N LEU A 189 -13.49 21.42 5.38
CA LEU A 189 -12.70 20.21 5.12
C LEU A 189 -12.72 19.26 6.31
N LEU A 190 -13.06 19.73 7.52
CA LEU A 190 -12.97 18.93 8.73
C LEU A 190 -13.97 17.77 8.73
N ASP A 191 -15.13 17.94 8.09
CA ASP A 191 -16.12 16.87 7.92
C ASP A 191 -15.59 15.75 7.03
N ARG A 192 -14.83 16.10 5.97
CA ARG A 192 -14.25 15.15 5.02
C ARG A 192 -12.95 14.55 5.53
N TYR A 193 -12.16 15.32 6.27
CA TYR A 193 -10.84 14.95 6.77
C TYR A 193 -10.71 15.27 8.28
N PRO A 194 -11.31 14.43 9.16
CA PRO A 194 -11.37 14.71 10.59
C PRO A 194 -10.00 14.83 11.28
N PHE A 195 -8.97 14.18 10.73
CA PHE A 195 -7.61 14.24 11.27
C PHE A 195 -7.01 15.65 11.21
N LEU A 196 -7.51 16.53 10.33
CA LEU A 196 -7.08 17.93 10.24
C LEU A 196 -7.48 18.76 11.46
N LEU A 197 -8.45 18.32 12.28
CA LEU A 197 -8.85 19.01 13.51
C LEU A 197 -7.68 19.22 14.48
N LYS A 198 -6.72 18.30 14.47
CA LYS A 198 -5.55 18.33 15.37
C LYS A 198 -4.36 19.07 14.77
N VAL A 199 -4.41 19.46 13.50
CA VAL A 199 -3.30 20.09 12.78
C VAL A 199 -3.22 21.57 13.14
N PRO A 200 -2.15 22.04 13.79
CA PRO A 200 -1.98 23.44 14.13
C PRO A 200 -1.81 24.31 12.87
N ILE A 201 -2.50 25.45 12.84
CA ILE A 201 -2.33 26.51 11.83
C ILE A 201 -1.96 27.80 12.56
N ASP A 202 -0.75 28.28 12.33
CA ASP A 202 -0.19 29.46 12.98
C ASP A 202 0.65 30.32 12.03
N ILE A 203 1.34 31.33 12.58
CA ILE A 203 2.12 32.29 11.78
C ILE A 203 3.39 31.68 11.14
N ALA A 204 3.80 30.49 11.59
CA ALA A 204 4.93 29.76 11.05
C ALA A 204 4.51 28.82 9.91
N GLY A 205 3.28 28.32 9.91
CA GLY A 205 2.84 27.37 8.90
C GLY A 205 1.57 26.61 9.25
N ILE A 206 1.42 25.50 8.54
CA ILE A 206 0.48 24.42 8.85
C ILE A 206 1.36 23.25 9.28
N GLU A 207 1.23 22.79 10.52
CA GLU A 207 2.12 21.78 11.07
C GLU A 207 1.55 20.38 10.86
N VAL A 208 1.81 19.83 9.68
CA VAL A 208 1.25 18.54 9.24
C VAL A 208 2.09 17.33 9.66
N LEU A 209 3.32 17.52 10.15
CA LEU A 209 4.21 16.42 10.55
C LEU A 209 3.66 15.60 11.73
N ASP A 210 2.76 16.17 12.53
CA ASP A 210 2.13 15.49 13.67
C ASP A 210 0.96 14.57 13.29
N ILE A 211 0.64 14.45 11.99
CA ILE A 211 -0.41 13.54 11.52
C ILE A 211 0.07 12.10 11.64
N ASP A 212 -0.68 11.26 12.36
CA ASP A 212 -0.39 9.82 12.46
C ASP A 212 -0.71 9.10 11.15
N VAL A 213 0.32 8.87 10.34
CA VAL A 213 0.26 8.22 9.03
C VAL A 213 -0.28 6.80 9.06
N ASN A 214 -0.27 6.12 10.23
CA ASN A 214 -0.79 4.76 10.35
C ASN A 214 -2.31 4.72 10.44
N THR A 215 -2.94 5.87 10.73
CA THR A 215 -4.39 5.97 10.93
C THR A 215 -5.12 6.59 9.73
N VAL A 216 -4.37 7.12 8.76
CA VAL A 216 -4.92 7.84 7.60
C VAL A 216 -4.52 7.14 6.31
N ALA A 217 -5.49 6.82 5.46
CA ALA A 217 -5.21 6.28 4.14
C ALA A 217 -4.38 7.29 3.32
N TYR A 218 -3.31 6.82 2.67
CA TYR A 218 -2.39 7.67 1.89
C TYR A 218 -3.12 8.61 0.91
N GLN A 219 -4.16 8.13 0.23
CA GLN A 219 -4.94 8.97 -0.69
C GLN A 219 -5.63 10.13 0.03
N HIS A 220 -6.30 9.87 1.16
CA HIS A 220 -6.96 10.92 1.93
C HIS A 220 -5.94 11.93 2.49
N LEU A 221 -4.78 11.44 2.93
CA LEU A 221 -3.67 12.29 3.35
C LEU A 221 -3.24 13.21 2.19
N ARG A 222 -2.93 12.62 1.02
CA ARG A 222 -2.46 13.33 -0.17
C ARG A 222 -3.46 14.38 -0.67
N ASP A 223 -4.74 14.01 -0.76
CA ASP A 223 -5.82 14.91 -1.19
C ASP A 223 -6.01 16.06 -0.20
N SER A 224 -5.92 15.79 1.10
CA SER A 224 -6.05 16.83 2.14
C SER A 224 -4.89 17.83 2.10
N LEU A 225 -3.66 17.36 1.87
CA LEU A 225 -2.47 18.20 1.79
C LEU A 225 -2.48 19.09 0.54
N GLU A 226 -2.88 18.54 -0.61
CA GLU A 226 -3.08 19.29 -1.86
C GLU A 226 -4.08 20.43 -1.64
N GLU A 227 -5.21 20.10 -1.01
CA GLU A 227 -6.27 21.07 -0.75
C GLU A 227 -5.81 22.17 0.22
N LEU A 228 -5.05 21.82 1.26
CA LEU A 228 -4.44 22.79 2.16
C LEU A 228 -3.45 23.71 1.43
N LEU A 229 -2.65 23.19 0.49
CA LEU A 229 -1.73 23.99 -0.34
C LEU A 229 -2.49 24.96 -1.22
N ARG A 230 -3.54 24.48 -1.89
CA ARG A 230 -4.42 25.32 -2.71
C ARG A 230 -5.03 26.45 -1.91
N LEU A 231 -5.57 26.14 -0.73
CA LEU A 231 -6.19 27.13 0.14
C LEU A 231 -5.18 28.12 0.71
N LEU A 232 -3.98 27.67 1.05
CA LEU A 232 -2.91 28.55 1.53
C LEU A 232 -2.44 29.51 0.44
N GLY A 233 -2.22 29.00 -0.77
CA GLY A 233 -1.93 29.84 -1.93
C GLY A 233 -2.99 30.93 -2.14
N LYS A 234 -4.27 30.55 -2.09
CA LYS A 234 -5.41 31.47 -2.20
C LYS A 234 -5.42 32.51 -1.07
N ALA A 235 -5.33 32.09 0.19
CA ALA A 235 -5.38 32.99 1.34
C ALA A 235 -4.28 34.04 1.31
N VAL A 236 -3.07 33.65 0.91
CA VAL A 236 -1.96 34.60 0.78
C VAL A 236 -2.20 35.58 -0.37
N ARG A 237 -2.60 35.09 -1.57
CA ARG A 237 -2.93 35.95 -2.73
C ARG A 237 -4.00 37.01 -2.42
N GLU A 238 -5.00 36.68 -1.59
CA GLU A 238 -6.06 37.62 -1.19
C GLU A 238 -5.56 38.75 -0.27
N ILE A 239 -4.46 38.54 0.48
CA ILE A 239 -4.04 39.43 1.57
C ILE A 239 -2.79 40.25 1.21
N VAL A 240 -1.89 39.70 0.40
CA VAL A 240 -0.63 40.35 0.05
C VAL A 240 -0.65 40.90 -1.36
N THR A 241 0.20 41.88 -1.63
CA THR A 241 0.35 42.43 -3.00
C THR A 241 0.89 41.36 -3.96
N PRO A 242 0.55 41.39 -5.26
CA PRO A 242 1.08 40.47 -6.25
C PRO A 242 2.62 40.37 -6.26
N LYS A 243 3.32 41.50 -6.03
CA LYS A 243 4.78 41.53 -5.90
C LYS A 243 5.26 40.71 -4.70
N ALA A 244 4.75 40.97 -3.50
CA ALA A 244 5.12 40.23 -2.29
C ALA A 244 4.80 38.73 -2.39
N TYR A 245 3.73 38.36 -3.08
CA TYR A 245 3.41 36.96 -3.36
C TYR A 245 4.45 36.32 -4.28
N LYS A 246 4.75 36.98 -5.41
CA LYS A 246 5.77 36.52 -6.36
C LYS A 246 7.14 36.39 -5.70
N ASP A 247 7.59 37.42 -4.98
CA ASP A 247 8.86 37.41 -4.25
C ASP A 247 8.92 36.22 -3.29
N MET A 248 7.85 35.94 -2.54
CA MET A 248 7.80 34.77 -1.66
C MET A 248 7.99 33.44 -2.41
N LEU A 249 7.33 33.27 -3.56
CA LEU A 249 7.46 32.04 -4.35
C LEU A 249 8.89 31.85 -4.85
N PHE A 250 9.49 32.89 -5.44
CA PHE A 250 10.82 32.79 -6.03
C PHE A 250 11.94 32.75 -4.97
N ASP A 251 11.76 33.42 -3.83
CA ASP A 251 12.78 33.49 -2.78
C ASP A 251 12.75 32.28 -1.83
N TYR A 252 11.59 31.66 -1.61
CA TYR A 252 11.43 30.62 -0.57
C TYR A 252 10.85 29.29 -1.04
N VAL A 253 9.91 29.29 -1.98
CA VAL A 253 9.24 28.05 -2.42
C VAL A 253 10.02 27.38 -3.55
N MET A 254 10.34 28.12 -4.61
CA MET A 254 11.06 27.62 -5.79
C MET A 254 12.45 27.05 -5.50
N PRO A 255 13.26 27.64 -4.58
CA PRO A 255 14.54 27.04 -4.23
C PRO A 255 14.37 25.63 -3.64
N TYR A 256 13.36 25.42 -2.79
CA TYR A 256 13.04 24.10 -2.24
C TYR A 256 12.54 23.14 -3.33
N VAL A 257 11.57 23.58 -4.15
CA VAL A 257 11.03 22.80 -5.28
C VAL A 257 12.13 22.33 -6.23
N LYS A 258 13.11 23.21 -6.52
CA LYS A 258 14.24 22.88 -7.39
C LYS A 258 15.19 21.88 -6.73
N HIS A 259 15.46 22.05 -5.43
CA HIS A 259 16.35 21.15 -4.69
C HIS A 259 15.76 19.74 -4.57
N ASP A 260 14.44 19.63 -4.35
CA ASP A 260 13.77 18.36 -4.03
C ASP A 260 12.87 17.84 -5.17
N ILE A 261 13.15 18.27 -6.41
CA ILE A 261 12.28 18.06 -7.58
C ILE A 261 11.93 16.58 -7.83
N GLN A 262 12.86 15.66 -7.53
CA GLN A 262 12.63 14.22 -7.71
C GLN A 262 11.55 13.67 -6.78
N ARG A 263 11.56 14.08 -5.49
CA ARG A 263 10.50 13.67 -4.54
C ARG A 263 9.17 14.29 -4.93
N LEU A 264 9.17 15.57 -5.32
CA LEU A 264 7.96 16.24 -5.79
C LEU A 264 7.35 15.56 -7.02
N GLN A 265 8.17 15.13 -7.98
CA GLN A 265 7.71 14.38 -9.15
C GLN A 265 7.20 12.98 -8.77
N THR A 266 7.94 12.27 -7.92
CA THR A 266 7.57 10.90 -7.46
C THR A 266 6.17 10.86 -6.84
N TYR A 267 5.78 11.92 -6.11
CA TYR A 267 4.50 12.01 -5.42
C TYR A 267 3.47 12.92 -6.12
N ALA A 268 3.75 13.30 -7.38
CA ALA A 268 2.93 14.22 -8.19
C ALA A 268 2.63 15.57 -7.51
N ILE A 269 3.47 16.00 -6.57
CA ILE A 269 3.33 17.29 -5.84
C ILE A 269 3.79 18.46 -6.73
N LEU A 270 4.68 18.21 -7.68
CA LEU A 270 5.14 19.24 -8.63
C LEU A 270 3.95 19.85 -9.41
N ASP A 271 3.00 19.02 -9.82
CA ASP A 271 1.82 19.47 -10.55
C ASP A 271 0.93 20.37 -9.68
N ASP A 272 0.81 20.07 -8.39
CA ASP A 272 0.03 20.88 -7.45
C ASP A 272 0.68 22.24 -7.22
N VAL A 273 2.01 22.26 -7.07
CA VAL A 273 2.80 23.49 -6.96
C VAL A 273 2.56 24.37 -8.20
N VAL A 274 2.66 23.80 -9.40
CA VAL A 274 2.43 24.55 -10.64
C VAL A 274 0.98 25.02 -10.74
N ARG A 275 0.01 24.13 -10.47
CA ARG A 275 -1.43 24.41 -10.62
C ARG A 275 -1.94 25.48 -9.65
N TYR A 276 -1.45 25.48 -8.42
CA TYR A 276 -2.02 26.30 -7.34
C TYR A 276 -1.16 27.48 -6.92
N LEU A 277 0.15 27.44 -7.16
CA LEU A 277 1.05 28.53 -6.78
C LEU A 277 1.45 29.43 -7.94
N PHE A 278 1.39 28.95 -9.19
CA PHE A 278 1.58 29.78 -10.39
C PHE A 278 0.25 30.14 -11.06
#